data_AF-A0A2E8DTI6-F1
#
_entry.id   AF-A0A2E8DTI6-F1
#
_cell.length_a   1.000
_cell.length_b   1.000
_cell.length_c   1.000
_cell.angle_alpha   90.00
_cell.angle_beta   90.00
_cell.angle_gamma   90.00
#
_symmetry.space_group_name_H-M   'P 1'
#
loop_
_entity.id
_entity.type
_entity.pdbx_description
1 polymer ?
#
loop_
_entity_poly.entity_id
_entity_poly.type
_entity_poly.pdbx_seq_one_letter_code
_entity_poly.pdbx_strand_id
1 'polypeptide(L)'
;MKLTLSVPRSRPAHLASIPAPEDFESPLLELTGPNQRLIAERDPSSAIYHLNLPAIEGNSQLSFDVSELDSEAAAAGIVTNDSDGKLDVSLAGSPFMTFHHSSNYPKPVINPILSPNGVNMLREPMGAWTKGEHPWQRGLTLMQGAINGVDCWNEQAGRPGFGHTQQDDISISHNPLSLLIESKNTWYEDKRPLMTDSRSYRLFDSDRGSVVFDVSLTLQASHGSVTIGDTKEGGFLCIRVNPSMNANAEGSMRNAYGATDEKGCWSLPSHWMDYYGPLDNGETVGFAIFDHPKNFRYPTTWHVRGYGLFAPNCWMFKPDYHLPENESLTFRWRVIVHTGDTSQADVANRFLDYVDGPRVEWE
;
A
#
# COMPACT_ATOMS: atom_id res chain seq x y z
N MET A 1 13.41 17.92 -23.13
CA MET A 1 12.16 18.59 -22.68
C MET A 1 12.51 19.43 -21.45
N LYS A 2 11.78 20.50 -21.16
CA LYS A 2 11.94 21.24 -19.92
C LYS A 2 10.80 20.94 -18.96
N LEU A 3 11.13 20.90 -17.68
CA LEU A 3 10.18 20.73 -16.59
C LEU A 3 10.31 21.90 -15.63
N THR A 4 9.20 22.59 -15.38
CA THR A 4 9.09 23.57 -14.30
C THR A 4 8.14 23.03 -13.22
N LEU A 5 8.63 23.00 -11.98
CA LEU A 5 7.87 22.64 -10.79
C LEU A 5 7.61 23.90 -9.96
N SER A 6 6.34 24.22 -9.71
CA SER A 6 5.95 25.27 -8.76
C SER A 6 5.37 24.65 -7.49
N VAL A 7 5.87 25.06 -6.32
CA VAL A 7 5.48 24.45 -5.04
C VAL A 7 4.70 25.45 -4.19
N PRO A 8 3.39 25.28 -3.96
CA PRO A 8 2.56 26.31 -3.32
C PRO A 8 2.77 26.44 -1.79
N ARG A 9 3.41 25.45 -1.16
CA ARG A 9 3.66 25.41 0.29
C ARG A 9 5.05 24.88 0.57
N SER A 10 5.66 25.29 1.68
CA SER A 10 6.94 24.72 2.11
C SER A 10 6.79 23.23 2.41
N ARG A 11 7.80 22.45 2.04
CA ARG A 11 7.86 21.00 2.25
C ARG A 11 9.25 20.58 2.70
N PRO A 12 9.37 19.58 3.59
CA PRO A 12 10.64 18.90 3.80
C PRO A 12 11.06 18.14 2.53
N ALA A 13 12.24 17.52 2.56
CA ALA A 13 12.59 16.54 1.53
C ALA A 13 11.53 15.42 1.55
N HIS A 14 11.02 15.07 0.38
CA HIS A 14 9.88 14.15 0.25
C HIS A 14 9.90 13.45 -1.09
N LEU A 15 9.22 12.30 -1.14
CA LEU A 15 8.87 11.64 -2.38
C LEU A 15 7.72 12.41 -3.03
N ALA A 16 7.99 13.04 -4.17
CA ALA A 16 7.00 13.74 -4.97
C ALA A 16 6.50 12.87 -6.12
N SER A 17 5.31 13.17 -6.61
CA SER A 17 4.77 12.60 -7.84
C SER A 17 4.46 13.71 -8.84
N ILE A 18 4.83 13.49 -10.10
CA ILE A 18 4.57 14.40 -11.22
C ILE A 18 3.84 13.65 -12.34
N PRO A 19 2.85 14.24 -13.02
CA PRO A 19 2.22 13.61 -14.17
C PRO A 19 3.25 13.37 -15.28
N ALA A 20 3.19 12.19 -15.90
CA ALA A 20 3.97 11.90 -17.09
C ALA A 20 3.48 12.79 -18.25
N PRO A 21 4.39 13.30 -19.11
CA PRO A 21 3.99 13.96 -20.35
C PRO A 21 3.39 12.91 -21.32
N GLU A 22 2.46 13.33 -22.18
CA GLU A 22 1.62 12.42 -22.98
C GLU A 22 2.39 11.44 -23.87
N ASP A 23 3.58 11.81 -24.35
CA ASP A 23 4.36 11.03 -25.32
C ASP A 23 5.58 10.30 -24.73
N PHE A 24 5.80 10.34 -23.42
CA PHE A 24 6.92 9.61 -22.80
C PHE A 24 6.40 8.34 -22.17
N GLU A 25 6.98 7.21 -22.54
CA GLU A 25 6.73 5.89 -21.94
C GLU A 25 7.97 5.32 -21.23
N SER A 26 9.09 6.06 -21.25
CA SER A 26 10.32 5.61 -20.59
C SER A 26 10.08 5.24 -19.12
N PRO A 27 10.65 4.14 -18.61
CA PRO A 27 10.55 3.79 -17.20
C PRO A 27 11.28 4.82 -16.31
N LEU A 28 12.30 5.50 -16.85
CA LEU A 28 13.14 6.44 -16.11
C LEU A 28 13.33 7.75 -16.88
N LEU A 29 13.36 8.86 -16.12
CA LEU A 29 13.79 10.16 -16.60
C LEU A 29 14.96 10.66 -15.75
N GLU A 30 15.89 11.34 -16.40
CA GLU A 30 16.90 12.17 -15.74
C GLU A 30 16.44 13.62 -15.78
N LEU A 31 16.47 14.28 -14.61
CA LEU A 31 16.17 15.69 -14.45
C LEU A 31 17.46 16.42 -14.02
N THR A 32 18.00 17.26 -14.88
CA THR A 32 19.23 18.01 -14.64
C THR A 32 18.91 19.49 -14.42
N GLY A 33 19.21 19.99 -13.21
CA GLY A 33 19.11 21.39 -12.83
C GLY A 33 20.47 22.00 -12.46
N PRO A 34 20.54 23.30 -12.14
CA PRO A 34 21.80 24.04 -11.98
C PRO A 34 22.82 23.44 -10.99
N ASN A 35 22.36 22.69 -9.97
CA ASN A 35 23.20 22.02 -8.97
C ASN A 35 22.63 20.66 -8.52
N GLN A 36 21.77 20.04 -9.33
CA GLN A 36 21.09 18.82 -8.93
C GLN A 36 20.82 17.92 -10.14
N ARG A 37 21.02 16.62 -9.93
CA ARG A 37 20.61 15.56 -10.84
C ARG A 37 19.64 14.69 -10.08
N LEU A 38 18.41 14.59 -10.56
CA LEU A 38 17.38 13.75 -9.98
C LEU A 38 16.97 12.67 -10.96
N ILE A 39 16.56 11.54 -10.43
CA ILE A 39 15.98 10.44 -11.19
C ILE A 39 14.49 10.42 -10.90
N ALA A 40 13.69 10.32 -11.94
CA ALA A 40 12.26 10.11 -11.83
C ALA A 40 11.92 8.72 -12.35
N GLU A 41 11.16 7.95 -11.57
CA GLU A 41 10.82 6.56 -11.86
C GLU A 41 9.31 6.43 -12.09
N ARG A 42 8.93 5.92 -13.26
CA ARG A 42 7.53 5.81 -13.69
C ARG A 42 6.76 4.86 -12.76
N ASP A 43 5.53 5.21 -12.44
CA ASP A 43 4.62 4.31 -11.73
C ASP A 43 4.09 3.23 -12.68
N PRO A 44 4.11 1.94 -12.29
CA PRO A 44 3.65 0.87 -13.17
C PRO A 44 2.13 0.90 -13.39
N SER A 45 1.38 1.58 -12.51
CA SER A 45 -0.09 1.58 -12.52
C SER A 45 -0.71 2.87 -13.05
N SER A 46 0.10 3.91 -13.34
CA SER A 46 -0.41 5.22 -13.71
C SER A 46 0.62 6.09 -14.45
N ALA A 47 0.13 7.03 -15.25
CA ALA A 47 0.94 8.00 -15.96
C ALA A 47 1.50 9.09 -15.03
N ILE A 48 2.32 8.67 -14.05
CA ILE A 48 3.04 9.55 -13.13
C ILE A 48 4.49 9.06 -12.99
N TYR A 49 5.40 9.98 -12.69
CA TYR A 49 6.74 9.67 -12.21
C TYR A 49 6.86 10.04 -10.75
N HIS A 50 7.62 9.24 -10.00
CA HIS A 50 8.02 9.57 -8.64
C HIS A 50 9.47 10.01 -8.61
N LEU A 51 9.80 10.98 -7.76
CA LEU A 51 11.16 11.49 -7.58
C LEU A 51 11.36 12.03 -6.17
N ASN A 52 12.57 11.91 -5.64
CA ASN A 52 12.92 12.52 -4.36
C ASN A 52 13.26 14.00 -4.57
N LEU A 53 12.39 14.88 -4.10
CA LEU A 53 12.65 16.31 -4.09
C LEU A 53 13.35 16.71 -2.78
N PRO A 54 14.29 17.69 -2.83
CA PRO A 54 14.87 18.27 -1.63
C PRO A 54 13.81 19.01 -0.81
N ALA A 55 14.20 19.56 0.35
CA ALA A 55 13.34 20.52 1.03
C ALA A 55 13.14 21.75 0.13
N ILE A 56 11.89 22.20 0.02
CA ILE A 56 11.50 23.26 -0.90
C ILE A 56 10.71 24.31 -0.13
N GLU A 57 11.07 25.58 -0.28
CA GLU A 57 10.31 26.70 0.26
C GLU A 57 9.03 26.95 -0.57
N GLY A 58 7.95 27.31 0.11
CA GLY A 58 6.70 27.65 -0.55
C GLY A 58 6.85 28.84 -1.50
N ASN A 59 6.13 28.75 -2.62
CA ASN A 59 6.15 29.69 -3.76
C ASN A 59 7.48 29.74 -4.53
N SER A 60 8.37 28.77 -4.32
CA SER A 60 9.56 28.62 -5.16
C SER A 60 9.25 27.85 -6.46
N GLN A 61 10.14 28.01 -7.43
CA GLN A 61 10.14 27.30 -8.69
C GLN A 61 11.45 26.56 -8.88
N LEU A 62 11.36 25.33 -9.39
CA LEU A 62 12.50 24.53 -9.82
C LEU A 62 12.36 24.24 -11.31
N SER A 63 13.43 24.43 -12.07
CA SER A 63 13.46 24.12 -13.50
C SER A 63 14.54 23.09 -13.80
N PHE A 64 14.22 22.14 -14.67
CA PHE A 64 15.09 21.05 -15.08
C PHE A 64 15.07 20.87 -16.59
N ASP A 65 16.21 20.54 -17.16
CA ASP A 65 16.28 19.85 -18.44
C ASP A 65 16.01 18.36 -18.21
N VAL A 66 15.15 17.77 -19.03
CA VAL A 66 14.66 16.39 -18.88
C VAL A 66 14.98 15.56 -20.11
N SER A 67 15.55 14.37 -19.87
CA SER A 67 15.86 13.35 -20.86
C SER A 67 15.43 11.97 -20.39
N GLU A 68 15.10 11.09 -21.33
CA GLU A 68 14.90 9.66 -21.04
C GLU A 68 16.22 9.01 -20.63
N LEU A 69 16.13 7.99 -19.78
CA LEU A 69 17.26 7.22 -19.31
C LEU A 69 16.97 5.73 -19.44
N ASP A 70 17.87 4.98 -20.09
CA ASP A 70 17.68 3.54 -20.30
C ASP A 70 17.83 2.74 -19.00
N SER A 71 18.79 3.14 -18.16
CA SER A 71 19.12 2.46 -16.91
C SER A 71 19.83 3.38 -15.93
N GLU A 72 19.68 3.09 -14.64
CA GLU A 72 20.39 3.74 -13.54
C GLU A 72 20.65 2.70 -12.44
N ALA A 73 21.62 2.95 -11.56
CA ALA A 73 21.88 2.06 -10.44
C ALA A 73 20.63 1.92 -9.55
N ALA A 74 20.36 0.70 -9.10
CA ALA A 74 19.28 0.42 -8.18
C ALA A 74 19.48 1.13 -6.83
N ALA A 75 18.38 1.36 -6.12
CA ALA A 75 18.37 2.01 -4.83
C ALA A 75 19.22 1.22 -3.80
N ALA A 76 20.34 1.81 -3.39
CA ALA A 76 21.37 1.11 -2.61
C ALA A 76 20.93 0.76 -1.19
N GLY A 77 19.90 1.43 -0.66
CA GLY A 77 19.36 1.14 0.67
C GLY A 77 18.48 -0.11 0.73
N ILE A 78 18.09 -0.69 -0.40
CA ILE A 78 17.23 -1.88 -0.46
C ILE A 78 18.01 -3.11 -0.92
N VAL A 79 18.05 -4.14 -0.07
CA VAL A 79 18.71 -5.41 -0.37
C VAL A 79 17.69 -6.54 -0.23
N THR A 80 17.66 -7.46 -1.20
CA THR A 80 16.73 -8.59 -1.19
C THR A 80 17.46 -9.93 -1.22
N ASN A 81 16.77 -10.95 -0.70
CA ASN A 81 17.14 -12.35 -0.85
C ASN A 81 15.89 -13.15 -1.15
N ASP A 82 15.78 -13.67 -2.37
CA ASP A 82 14.66 -14.50 -2.82
C ASP A 82 15.03 -15.98 -2.73
N SER A 83 14.33 -16.71 -1.88
CA SER A 83 14.55 -18.15 -1.68
C SER A 83 13.33 -18.81 -1.06
N ASP A 84 13.09 -20.09 -1.37
CA ASP A 84 12.07 -20.92 -0.72
C ASP A 84 10.65 -20.32 -0.72
N GLY A 85 10.29 -19.57 -1.77
CA GLY A 85 8.97 -18.98 -1.91
C GLY A 85 8.72 -17.76 -1.00
N LYS A 86 9.80 -17.08 -0.59
CA LYS A 86 9.76 -15.83 0.16
C LYS A 86 10.87 -14.88 -0.30
N LEU A 87 10.54 -13.59 -0.32
CA LEU A 87 11.48 -12.51 -0.56
C LEU A 87 11.76 -11.79 0.76
N ASP A 88 12.94 -12.01 1.32
CA ASP A 88 13.41 -11.27 2.49
C ASP A 88 13.99 -9.93 2.04
N VAL A 89 13.54 -8.82 2.66
CA VAL A 89 13.91 -7.45 2.28
C VAL A 89 14.56 -6.76 3.47
N SER A 90 15.76 -6.22 3.26
CA SER A 90 16.44 -5.29 4.16
C SER A 90 16.33 -3.86 3.61
N LEU A 91 16.17 -2.90 4.51
CA LEU A 91 16.09 -1.48 4.20
C LEU A 91 17.03 -0.70 5.12
N ALA A 92 17.83 0.20 4.57
CA ALA A 92 18.83 0.98 5.28
C ALA A 92 19.78 0.12 6.14
N GLY A 93 20.17 -1.04 5.61
CA GLY A 93 21.15 -1.93 6.24
C GLY A 93 20.61 -2.87 7.33
N SER A 94 19.30 -2.90 7.58
CA SER A 94 18.68 -3.83 8.55
C SER A 94 17.45 -4.53 8.00
N PRO A 95 17.08 -5.73 8.51
CA PRO A 95 15.88 -6.45 8.08
C PRO A 95 14.62 -5.59 8.21
N PHE A 96 13.75 -5.63 7.20
CA PHE A 96 12.53 -4.84 7.16
C PHE A 96 11.27 -5.69 6.98
N MET A 97 11.15 -6.43 5.88
CA MET A 97 9.93 -7.21 5.63
C MET A 97 10.21 -8.52 4.92
N THR A 98 9.26 -9.46 5.00
CA THR A 98 9.25 -10.66 4.17
C THR A 98 7.96 -10.73 3.37
N PHE A 99 8.08 -10.83 2.05
CA PHE A 99 6.97 -11.08 1.14
C PHE A 99 6.88 -12.59 0.85
N HIS A 100 5.75 -13.22 1.19
CA HIS A 100 5.53 -14.65 0.95
C HIS A 100 4.81 -14.85 -0.38
N HIS A 101 5.50 -15.51 -1.32
CA HIS A 101 5.01 -15.80 -2.68
C HIS A 101 4.90 -17.30 -2.98
N SER A 102 5.11 -18.16 -1.99
CA SER A 102 4.87 -19.60 -2.10
C SER A 102 3.38 -19.95 -2.19
N SER A 103 3.07 -21.12 -2.75
CA SER A 103 1.74 -21.73 -2.71
C SER A 103 1.33 -22.26 -1.33
N ASN A 104 2.18 -22.14 -0.31
CA ASN A 104 1.86 -22.59 1.06
C ASN A 104 0.81 -21.71 1.74
N TYR A 105 0.59 -20.50 1.22
CA TYR A 105 -0.47 -19.63 1.67
C TYR A 105 -1.54 -19.52 0.58
N PRO A 106 -2.84 -19.63 0.93
CA PRO A 106 -3.94 -19.50 -0.03
C PRO A 106 -4.11 -18.06 -0.56
N LYS A 107 -3.29 -17.11 -0.07
CA LYS A 107 -3.25 -15.70 -0.41
C LYS A 107 -1.82 -15.17 -0.15
N PRO A 108 -1.28 -14.26 -0.98
CA PRO A 108 -0.02 -13.57 -0.68
C PRO A 108 -0.07 -12.81 0.66
N VAL A 109 1.03 -12.85 1.42
CA VAL A 109 1.14 -12.29 2.77
C VAL A 109 2.45 -11.52 2.89
N ILE A 110 2.42 -10.34 3.51
CA ILE A 110 3.63 -9.67 3.99
C ILE A 110 3.68 -9.77 5.51
N ASN A 111 4.65 -10.52 6.01
CA ASN A 111 4.90 -10.73 7.43
C ASN A 111 6.28 -11.38 7.64
N PRO A 112 7.15 -10.87 8.53
CA PRO A 112 6.97 -9.67 9.34
C PRO A 112 7.07 -8.37 8.55
N ILE A 113 6.66 -7.27 9.19
CA ILE A 113 7.22 -5.94 8.96
C ILE A 113 7.86 -5.54 10.28
N LEU A 114 9.16 -5.29 10.27
CA LEU A 114 9.97 -5.09 11.46
C LEU A 114 10.15 -3.60 11.76
N SER A 115 10.08 -3.26 13.05
CA SER A 115 10.51 -1.95 13.54
C SER A 115 12.02 -1.75 13.33
N PRO A 116 12.55 -0.51 13.46
CA PRO A 116 14.00 -0.26 13.47
C PRO A 116 14.79 -1.17 14.41
N ASN A 117 14.19 -1.57 15.54
CA ASN A 117 14.81 -2.46 16.54
C ASN A 117 14.53 -3.96 16.29
N GLY A 118 13.95 -4.33 15.15
CA GLY A 118 13.78 -5.71 14.73
C GLY A 118 12.60 -6.45 15.36
N VAL A 119 11.61 -5.74 15.91
CA VAL A 119 10.39 -6.34 16.47
C VAL A 119 9.27 -6.31 15.42
N ASN A 120 8.53 -7.41 15.27
CA ASN A 120 7.43 -7.48 14.30
C ASN A 120 6.28 -6.57 14.71
N MET A 121 5.89 -5.68 13.80
CA MET A 121 4.80 -4.71 13.94
C MET A 121 3.44 -5.31 13.56
N LEU A 122 3.42 -6.49 12.94
CA LEU A 122 2.22 -7.19 12.49
C LEU A 122 1.86 -8.34 13.44
N ARG A 123 0.59 -8.74 13.40
CA ARG A 123 0.15 -9.96 14.07
C ARG A 123 0.85 -11.18 13.46
N GLU A 124 1.56 -11.93 14.29
CA GLU A 124 2.17 -13.20 13.88
C GLU A 124 1.12 -14.18 13.33
N PRO A 125 1.42 -14.91 12.23
CA PRO A 125 0.56 -15.98 11.74
C PRO A 125 0.25 -17.01 12.82
N MET A 126 -1.01 -17.44 12.91
CA MET A 126 -1.44 -18.44 13.89
C MET A 126 -1.65 -19.81 13.21
N GLY A 127 -1.23 -20.88 13.89
CA GLY A 127 -1.26 -22.24 13.33
C GLY A 127 -2.64 -22.91 13.26
N ALA A 128 -3.62 -22.48 14.05
CA ALA A 128 -4.97 -23.07 14.02
C ALA A 128 -6.06 -22.05 14.40
N TRP A 129 -7.25 -22.25 13.84
CA TRP A 129 -8.45 -21.53 14.23
C TRP A 129 -8.87 -21.90 15.66
N THR A 130 -9.18 -20.88 16.46
CA THR A 130 -9.94 -21.03 17.71
C THR A 130 -11.11 -20.04 17.69
N LYS A 131 -12.13 -20.28 18.52
CA LYS A 131 -13.33 -19.46 18.53
C LYS A 131 -12.99 -18.00 18.89
N GLY A 132 -13.25 -17.09 17.95
CA GLY A 132 -12.95 -15.66 18.08
C GLY A 132 -11.63 -15.23 17.45
N GLU A 133 -10.82 -16.17 16.97
CA GLU A 133 -9.55 -15.89 16.29
C GLU A 133 -9.69 -15.95 14.77
N HIS A 134 -8.80 -15.22 14.10
CA HIS A 134 -8.79 -15.04 12.66
C HIS A 134 -7.42 -15.40 12.08
N PRO A 135 -7.06 -16.70 11.97
CA PRO A 135 -5.71 -17.15 11.58
C PRO A 135 -5.30 -16.73 10.17
N TRP A 136 -6.25 -16.31 9.33
CA TRP A 136 -6.02 -15.75 8.00
C TRP A 136 -5.62 -14.26 8.00
N GLN A 137 -5.78 -13.54 9.11
CA GLN A 137 -5.35 -12.14 9.25
C GLN A 137 -3.86 -12.06 9.59
N ARG A 138 -3.02 -12.48 8.63
CA ARG A 138 -1.57 -12.72 8.81
C ARG A 138 -0.72 -11.46 8.62
N GLY A 139 -1.16 -10.30 9.10
CA GLY A 139 -0.45 -9.03 8.93
C GLY A 139 -1.01 -8.19 7.77
N LEU A 140 -0.18 -7.86 6.78
CA LEU A 140 -0.63 -7.13 5.58
C LEU A 140 -1.03 -8.12 4.49
N THR A 141 -2.31 -8.08 4.11
CA THR A 141 -2.93 -9.02 3.18
C THR A 141 -3.98 -8.33 2.29
N LEU A 142 -4.28 -8.92 1.13
CA LEU A 142 -5.36 -8.46 0.25
C LEU A 142 -6.48 -9.51 0.21
N MET A 143 -7.67 -9.15 0.69
CA MET A 143 -8.83 -10.03 0.91
C MET A 143 -10.15 -9.30 0.70
N GLN A 144 -11.19 -9.98 0.25
CA GLN A 144 -12.51 -9.36 0.05
C GLN A 144 -13.65 -10.29 0.50
N GLY A 145 -14.68 -9.75 1.16
CA GLY A 145 -15.71 -10.56 1.82
C GLY A 145 -16.75 -11.27 0.93
N ALA A 146 -16.97 -10.83 -0.31
CA ALA A 146 -17.84 -11.49 -1.29
C ALA A 146 -17.51 -11.10 -2.75
N ILE A 147 -17.03 -12.07 -3.54
CA ILE A 147 -16.86 -11.97 -5.00
C ILE A 147 -17.84 -12.97 -5.64
N ASN A 148 -18.82 -12.48 -6.40
CA ASN A 148 -19.90 -13.31 -6.96
C ASN A 148 -20.60 -14.18 -5.90
N GLY A 149 -20.75 -13.65 -4.67
CA GLY A 149 -21.32 -14.36 -3.53
C GLY A 149 -20.38 -15.34 -2.80
N VAL A 150 -19.12 -15.47 -3.24
CA VAL A 150 -18.10 -16.34 -2.62
C VAL A 150 -17.29 -15.54 -1.60
N ASP A 151 -17.19 -16.04 -0.37
CA ASP A 151 -16.40 -15.45 0.71
C ASP A 151 -14.91 -15.63 0.44
N CYS A 152 -14.21 -14.56 0.10
CA CYS A 152 -12.77 -14.56 -0.14
C CYS A 152 -11.99 -13.87 1.01
N TRP A 153 -12.66 -13.61 2.14
CA TRP A 153 -12.07 -13.05 3.34
C TRP A 153 -11.69 -14.15 4.31
N ASN A 154 -12.66 -15.00 4.66
CA ASN A 154 -12.44 -16.13 5.54
C ASN A 154 -11.80 -17.29 4.76
N GLU A 155 -10.96 -18.09 5.43
CA GLU A 155 -10.30 -19.23 4.79
C GLU A 155 -10.83 -20.53 5.36
N GLN A 156 -11.53 -21.30 4.53
CA GLN A 156 -12.01 -22.64 4.85
C GLN A 156 -11.75 -23.56 3.67
N ALA A 157 -10.52 -24.10 3.61
CA ALA A 157 -10.06 -24.90 2.49
C ALA A 157 -11.00 -26.07 2.18
N GLY A 158 -11.34 -26.25 0.90
CA GLY A 158 -12.20 -27.34 0.41
C GLY A 158 -13.68 -27.21 0.75
N ARG A 159 -14.12 -26.11 1.38
CA ARG A 159 -15.53 -25.87 1.70
C ARG A 159 -16.19 -24.99 0.62
N PRO A 160 -17.33 -25.41 0.03
CA PRO A 160 -18.10 -24.56 -0.89
C PRO A 160 -18.48 -23.22 -0.26
N GLY A 161 -18.50 -22.16 -1.06
CA GLY A 161 -18.76 -20.78 -0.62
C GLY A 161 -17.52 -20.02 -0.13
N PHE A 162 -16.34 -20.65 -0.08
CA PHE A 162 -15.09 -20.00 0.32
C PHE A 162 -14.08 -20.01 -0.82
N GLY A 163 -13.51 -18.83 -1.08
CA GLY A 163 -12.56 -18.61 -2.15
C GLY A 163 -11.10 -18.67 -1.71
N HIS A 164 -10.21 -18.78 -2.68
CA HIS A 164 -8.77 -18.62 -2.50
C HIS A 164 -8.16 -17.89 -3.69
N THR A 165 -6.93 -17.42 -3.52
CA THR A 165 -6.19 -16.71 -4.56
C THR A 165 -4.93 -17.51 -4.89
N GLN A 166 -4.78 -17.88 -6.16
CA GLN A 166 -3.54 -18.44 -6.67
C GLN A 166 -2.72 -17.31 -7.27
N GLN A 167 -1.44 -17.24 -6.91
CA GLN A 167 -0.47 -16.38 -7.58
C GLN A 167 0.02 -17.11 -8.83
N ASP A 168 -0.25 -16.54 -9.99
CA ASP A 168 0.06 -17.14 -11.29
C ASP A 168 1.45 -16.72 -11.79
N ASP A 169 1.87 -15.49 -11.45
CA ASP A 169 3.13 -14.89 -11.87
C ASP A 169 3.62 -13.88 -10.83
N ILE A 170 4.94 -13.72 -10.74
CA ILE A 170 5.61 -12.73 -9.91
C ILE A 170 6.87 -12.18 -10.60
N SER A 171 7.03 -10.86 -10.57
CA SER A 171 8.25 -10.19 -11.00
C SER A 171 8.76 -9.27 -9.91
N ILE A 172 10.10 -9.19 -9.80
CA ILE A 172 10.79 -8.36 -8.82
C ILE A 172 11.79 -7.49 -9.57
N SER A 173 11.65 -6.17 -9.43
CA SER A 173 12.47 -5.18 -10.13
C SER A 173 13.14 -4.26 -9.10
N HIS A 174 14.47 -4.17 -9.20
CA HIS A 174 15.27 -3.24 -8.41
C HIS A 174 15.50 -1.97 -9.21
N ASN A 175 14.74 -0.93 -8.89
CA ASN A 175 14.75 0.33 -9.58
C ASN A 175 15.55 1.39 -8.81
N PRO A 176 15.85 2.55 -9.42
CA PRO A 176 16.71 3.57 -8.79
C PRO A 176 16.14 4.21 -7.53
N LEU A 177 14.81 4.29 -7.39
CA LEU A 177 14.15 4.83 -6.20
C LEU A 177 13.48 3.76 -5.34
N SER A 178 13.25 2.56 -5.89
CA SER A 178 12.39 1.58 -5.23
C SER A 178 12.66 0.13 -5.58
N LEU A 179 12.20 -0.77 -4.72
CA LEU A 179 11.95 -2.16 -5.05
C LEU A 179 10.49 -2.30 -5.45
N LEU A 180 10.24 -2.85 -6.64
CA LEU A 180 8.92 -3.13 -7.17
C LEU A 180 8.68 -4.63 -7.24
N ILE A 181 7.63 -5.10 -6.57
CA ILE A 181 7.13 -6.48 -6.66
C ILE A 181 5.78 -6.42 -7.38
N GLU A 182 5.66 -7.12 -8.49
CA GLU A 182 4.40 -7.25 -9.23
C GLU A 182 3.93 -8.69 -9.22
N SER A 183 2.61 -8.89 -9.20
CA SER A 183 2.04 -10.24 -9.29
C SER A 183 0.75 -10.24 -10.09
N LYS A 184 0.50 -11.36 -10.76
CA LYS A 184 -0.79 -11.69 -11.36
C LYS A 184 -1.40 -12.84 -10.60
N ASN A 185 -2.70 -12.74 -10.34
CA ASN A 185 -3.39 -13.71 -9.50
C ASN A 185 -4.75 -14.07 -10.09
N THR A 186 -5.18 -15.31 -9.85
CA THR A 186 -6.53 -15.78 -10.17
C THR A 186 -7.26 -16.15 -8.88
N TRP A 187 -8.50 -15.70 -8.77
CA TRP A 187 -9.38 -16.00 -7.63
C TRP A 187 -10.29 -17.17 -7.99
N TYR A 188 -10.42 -18.13 -7.09
CA TYR A 188 -11.17 -19.37 -7.32
C TYR A 188 -12.16 -19.67 -6.19
N GLU A 189 -13.27 -20.31 -6.54
CA GLU A 189 -14.02 -21.17 -5.63
C GLU A 189 -13.76 -22.63 -6.05
N ASP A 190 -13.10 -23.41 -5.20
CA ASP A 190 -12.57 -24.74 -5.58
C ASP A 190 -11.81 -24.68 -6.92
N LYS A 191 -12.33 -25.25 -8.02
CA LYS A 191 -11.70 -25.20 -9.35
C LYS A 191 -12.28 -24.15 -10.28
N ARG A 192 -13.31 -23.42 -9.84
CA ARG A 192 -14.03 -22.45 -10.66
C ARG A 192 -13.37 -21.07 -10.55
N PRO A 193 -12.76 -20.54 -11.62
CA PRO A 193 -12.23 -19.18 -11.58
C PRO A 193 -13.37 -18.16 -11.46
N LEU A 194 -13.11 -17.10 -10.69
CA LEU A 194 -14.04 -16.01 -10.41
C LEU A 194 -13.65 -14.73 -11.13
N MET A 195 -12.38 -14.37 -11.06
CA MET A 195 -11.78 -13.16 -11.63
C MET A 195 -10.26 -13.26 -11.56
N THR A 196 -9.55 -12.33 -12.19
CA THR A 196 -8.11 -12.15 -12.00
C THR A 196 -7.83 -10.80 -11.36
N ASP A 197 -6.64 -10.65 -10.78
CA ASP A 197 -6.10 -9.35 -10.43
C ASP A 197 -4.63 -9.20 -10.85
N SER A 198 -4.18 -7.94 -10.90
CA SER A 198 -2.77 -7.57 -10.96
C SER A 198 -2.45 -6.65 -9.80
N ARG A 199 -1.34 -6.90 -9.12
CA ARG A 199 -0.92 -6.17 -7.91
C ARG A 199 0.47 -5.60 -8.10
N SER A 200 0.71 -4.41 -7.58
CA SER A 200 2.06 -3.90 -7.37
C SER A 200 2.27 -3.52 -5.91
N TYR A 201 3.46 -3.82 -5.41
CA TYR A 201 3.95 -3.46 -4.09
C TYR A 201 5.29 -2.76 -4.27
N ARG A 202 5.35 -1.47 -3.94
CA ARG A 202 6.50 -0.62 -4.23
C ARG A 202 7.06 -0.04 -2.95
N LEU A 203 8.24 -0.51 -2.57
CA LEU A 203 9.00 -0.04 -1.43
C LEU A 203 10.01 1.00 -1.89
N PHE A 204 9.84 2.25 -1.47
CA PHE A 204 10.81 3.31 -1.79
C PHE A 204 11.99 3.26 -0.82
N ASP A 205 13.18 3.60 -1.33
CA ASP A 205 14.38 3.72 -0.52
C ASP A 205 14.25 4.91 0.43
N SER A 206 14.41 4.65 1.72
CA SER A 206 14.17 5.60 2.80
C SER A 206 14.93 5.21 4.06
N ASP A 207 14.99 6.12 5.02
CA ASP A 207 15.34 5.74 6.39
C ASP A 207 14.25 4.85 7.02
N ARG A 208 14.55 4.33 8.22
CA ARG A 208 13.66 3.46 8.99
C ARG A 208 12.68 4.20 9.91
N GLY A 209 12.77 5.53 10.00
CA GLY A 209 11.84 6.35 10.78
C GLY A 209 10.51 6.59 10.04
N SER A 210 10.54 6.56 8.71
CA SER A 210 9.35 6.65 7.88
C SER A 210 9.54 5.98 6.52
N VAL A 211 8.97 4.79 6.37
CA VAL A 211 9.02 4.00 5.13
C VAL A 211 7.77 4.25 4.30
N VAL A 212 7.95 4.52 3.00
CA VAL A 212 6.85 4.65 2.04
C VAL A 212 6.68 3.35 1.26
N PHE A 213 5.49 2.77 1.36
CA PHE A 213 5.14 1.52 0.69
C PHE A 213 3.82 1.66 -0.07
N ASP A 214 3.91 1.78 -1.38
CA ASP A 214 2.72 1.91 -2.25
C ASP A 214 2.18 0.53 -2.64
N VAL A 215 0.86 0.38 -2.59
CA VAL A 215 0.14 -0.83 -2.98
C VAL A 215 -0.90 -0.47 -4.04
N SER A 216 -0.87 -1.15 -5.18
CA SER A 216 -1.95 -1.09 -6.16
C SER A 216 -2.58 -2.46 -6.39
N LEU A 217 -3.88 -2.45 -6.66
CA LEU A 217 -4.66 -3.63 -7.00
C LEU A 217 -5.57 -3.27 -8.18
N THR A 218 -5.39 -3.93 -9.30
CA THR A 218 -6.33 -3.86 -10.43
C THR A 218 -7.06 -5.18 -10.54
N LEU A 219 -8.37 -5.15 -10.32
CA LEU A 219 -9.26 -6.28 -10.56
C LEU A 219 -9.60 -6.35 -12.05
N GLN A 220 -9.72 -7.55 -12.60
CA GLN A 220 -10.24 -7.76 -13.96
C GLN A 220 -11.35 -8.81 -13.96
N ALA A 221 -12.49 -8.46 -14.55
CA ALA A 221 -13.61 -9.37 -14.80
C ALA A 221 -13.32 -10.30 -15.98
N SER A 222 -12.30 -11.14 -15.83
CA SER A 222 -11.74 -12.02 -16.87
C SER A 222 -12.53 -13.31 -17.10
N HIS A 223 -13.49 -13.61 -16.23
CA HIS A 223 -14.27 -14.86 -16.23
C HIS A 223 -15.78 -14.57 -16.14
N GLY A 224 -16.23 -13.58 -16.90
CA GLY A 224 -17.58 -13.03 -16.81
C GLY A 224 -17.66 -11.82 -15.87
N SER A 225 -18.83 -11.19 -15.80
CA SER A 225 -19.08 -10.07 -14.90
C SER A 225 -18.85 -10.42 -13.43
N VAL A 226 -18.31 -9.48 -12.67
CA VAL A 226 -18.01 -9.65 -11.24
C VAL A 226 -18.92 -8.77 -10.40
N THR A 227 -19.57 -9.35 -9.40
CA THR A 227 -20.29 -8.63 -8.35
C THR A 227 -19.44 -8.61 -7.09
N ILE A 228 -19.07 -7.41 -6.64
CA ILE A 228 -18.35 -7.17 -5.40
C ILE A 228 -19.38 -6.79 -4.33
N GLY A 229 -19.57 -7.66 -3.35
CA GLY A 229 -20.64 -7.56 -2.36
C GLY A 229 -20.39 -6.56 -1.22
N ASP A 230 -21.49 -6.04 -0.67
CA ASP A 230 -21.59 -5.05 0.41
C ASP A 230 -21.19 -5.51 1.84
N THR A 231 -20.13 -6.31 1.93
CA THR A 231 -19.74 -6.93 3.19
C THR A 231 -19.03 -5.96 4.14
N LYS A 232 -19.14 -6.26 5.44
CA LYS A 232 -18.32 -5.62 6.48
C LYS A 232 -16.81 -5.77 6.19
N GLU A 233 -16.42 -6.87 5.55
CA GLU A 233 -15.04 -7.25 5.22
C GLU A 233 -14.63 -6.91 3.76
N GLY A 234 -15.24 -5.88 3.16
CA GLY A 234 -15.09 -5.56 1.73
C GLY A 234 -13.78 -4.89 1.30
N GLY A 235 -12.80 -4.69 2.18
CA GLY A 235 -11.75 -3.66 2.02
C GLY A 235 -10.48 -3.96 1.19
N PHE A 236 -10.35 -5.12 0.54
CA PHE A 236 -9.13 -5.54 -0.13
C PHE A 236 -7.88 -5.46 0.78
N LEU A 237 -7.17 -4.33 0.80
CA LEU A 237 -6.02 -4.11 1.69
C LEU A 237 -6.44 -4.18 3.16
N CYS A 238 -5.80 -5.06 3.92
CA CYS A 238 -6.02 -5.21 5.36
C CYS A 238 -4.68 -5.27 6.07
N ILE A 239 -4.55 -4.52 7.17
CA ILE A 239 -3.43 -4.64 8.11
C ILE A 239 -3.96 -5.12 9.46
N ARG A 240 -3.29 -6.14 10.01
CA ARG A 240 -3.45 -6.59 11.39
C ARG A 240 -2.16 -6.31 12.16
N VAL A 241 -2.19 -5.35 13.10
CA VAL A 241 -1.02 -4.95 13.90
C VAL A 241 -0.69 -5.96 15.00
N ASN A 242 0.52 -5.84 15.56
CA ASN A 242 0.96 -6.61 16.71
C ASN A 242 -0.04 -6.45 17.88
N PRO A 243 -0.41 -7.53 18.62
CA PRO A 243 -1.31 -7.44 19.76
C PRO A 243 -0.96 -6.40 20.83
N SER A 244 0.31 -6.08 21.05
CA SER A 244 0.73 -5.03 21.99
C SER A 244 0.22 -3.65 21.57
N MET A 245 0.03 -3.45 20.26
CA MET A 245 -0.47 -2.22 19.66
C MET A 245 -2.00 -2.19 19.55
N ASN A 246 -2.75 -3.13 20.13
CA ASN A 246 -4.21 -3.10 20.05
C ASN A 246 -4.79 -1.86 20.74
N ALA A 247 -5.69 -1.13 20.07
CA ALA A 247 -6.30 0.08 20.63
C ALA A 247 -7.36 -0.17 21.72
N ASN A 248 -7.76 -1.42 21.94
CA ASN A 248 -8.50 -1.81 23.16
C ASN A 248 -7.57 -2.08 24.36
N ALA A 249 -6.25 -1.91 24.17
CA ALA A 249 -5.19 -1.96 25.17
C ALA A 249 -4.38 -0.65 25.11
N GLU A 250 -3.07 -0.71 24.84
CA GLU A 250 -2.17 0.47 24.85
C GLU A 250 -2.03 1.18 23.48
N GLY A 251 -2.58 0.58 22.43
CA GLY A 251 -2.57 1.17 21.09
C GLY A 251 -3.56 2.31 20.88
N SER A 252 -3.54 2.86 19.68
CA SER A 252 -4.39 3.97 19.28
C SER A 252 -4.70 3.89 17.79
N MET A 253 -5.85 4.45 17.41
CA MET A 253 -6.24 4.67 16.02
C MET A 253 -6.53 6.16 15.85
N ARG A 254 -6.29 6.72 14.66
CA ARG A 254 -6.63 8.11 14.37
C ARG A 254 -6.99 8.30 12.91
N ASN A 255 -8.01 9.10 12.64
CA ASN A 255 -8.42 9.45 11.28
C ASN A 255 -8.15 10.93 10.94
N ALA A 256 -8.38 11.29 9.67
CA ALA A 256 -8.15 12.65 9.16
C ALA A 256 -9.01 13.74 9.83
N TYR A 257 -10.12 13.38 10.47
CA TYR A 257 -11.01 14.30 11.19
C TYR A 257 -10.68 14.39 12.69
N GLY A 258 -9.64 13.69 13.15
CA GLY A 258 -9.20 13.70 14.55
C GLY A 258 -9.97 12.75 15.46
N ALA A 259 -10.79 11.86 14.94
CA ALA A 259 -11.39 10.80 15.75
C ALA A 259 -10.30 9.81 16.20
N THR A 260 -10.41 9.32 17.44
CA THR A 260 -9.39 8.45 18.06
C THR A 260 -9.97 7.17 18.67
N ASP A 261 -11.24 6.87 18.41
CA ASP A 261 -11.93 5.69 18.93
C ASP A 261 -12.59 4.88 17.80
N GLU A 262 -12.95 3.63 18.11
CA GLU A 262 -13.60 2.76 17.13
C GLU A 262 -14.92 3.36 16.64
N LYS A 263 -15.67 4.08 17.49
CA LYS A 263 -16.93 4.71 17.12
C LYS A 263 -16.76 5.78 16.04
N GLY A 264 -15.73 6.62 16.14
CA GLY A 264 -15.44 7.69 15.20
C GLY A 264 -14.61 7.24 13.99
N CYS A 265 -14.04 6.03 14.02
CA CYS A 265 -13.25 5.48 12.92
C CYS A 265 -14.00 4.39 12.12
N TRP A 266 -14.95 3.69 12.71
CA TRP A 266 -15.68 2.58 12.07
C TRP A 266 -16.73 3.05 11.07
N SER A 267 -16.61 2.61 9.82
CA SER A 267 -17.57 2.81 8.74
C SER A 267 -17.87 4.29 8.44
N LEU A 268 -16.96 5.19 8.82
CA LEU A 268 -17.01 6.62 8.51
C LEU A 268 -15.96 6.96 7.44
N PRO A 269 -16.28 7.87 6.51
CA PRO A 269 -15.35 8.25 5.46
C PRO A 269 -14.13 8.94 6.07
N SER A 270 -12.93 8.65 5.57
CA SER A 270 -11.72 9.40 5.92
C SER A 270 -10.65 9.24 4.85
N HIS A 271 -9.86 10.30 4.64
CA HIS A 271 -8.78 10.33 3.65
C HIS A 271 -7.62 9.40 4.01
N TRP A 272 -7.42 9.18 5.31
CA TRP A 272 -6.42 8.28 5.84
C TRP A 272 -6.85 7.75 7.21
N MET A 273 -6.27 6.61 7.58
CA MET A 273 -6.39 6.03 8.91
C MET A 273 -5.00 5.62 9.38
N ASP A 274 -4.67 6.01 10.59
CA ASP A 274 -3.45 5.64 11.29
C ASP A 274 -3.77 4.68 12.45
N TYR A 275 -2.90 3.71 12.67
CA TYR A 275 -2.96 2.76 13.77
C TYR A 275 -1.54 2.58 14.34
N TYR A 276 -1.35 3.00 15.59
CA TYR A 276 -0.04 3.05 16.23
C TYR A 276 -0.12 2.60 17.69
N GLY A 277 1.01 2.25 18.28
CA GLY A 277 1.08 1.83 19.67
C GLY A 277 2.46 1.34 20.08
N PRO A 278 2.65 1.03 21.37
CA PRO A 278 3.91 0.47 21.84
C PRO A 278 4.05 -1.00 21.42
N LEU A 279 5.27 -1.37 21.06
CA LEU A 279 5.74 -2.75 21.02
C LEU A 279 6.20 -3.19 22.42
N ASP A 280 6.38 -4.50 22.64
CA ASP A 280 6.81 -5.05 23.94
C ASP A 280 8.16 -4.49 24.44
N ASN A 281 9.00 -3.97 23.54
CA ASN A 281 10.26 -3.30 23.86
C ASN A 281 10.10 -1.80 24.22
N GLY A 282 8.87 -1.26 24.24
CA GLY A 282 8.54 0.14 24.51
C GLY A 282 8.63 1.08 23.30
N GLU A 283 8.97 0.59 22.11
CA GLU A 283 9.02 1.41 20.90
C GLU A 283 7.61 1.72 20.39
N THR A 284 7.28 3.01 20.25
CA THR A 284 6.03 3.42 19.58
C THR A 284 6.24 3.42 18.08
N VAL A 285 5.42 2.63 17.38
CA VAL A 285 5.42 2.52 15.91
C VAL A 285 4.00 2.50 15.38
N GLY A 286 3.83 2.68 14.08
CA GLY A 286 2.51 2.66 13.46
C GLY A 286 2.50 2.43 11.96
N PHE A 287 1.28 2.29 11.47
CA PHE A 287 0.94 2.18 10.07
C PHE A 287 -0.16 3.18 9.74
N ALA A 288 0.11 4.10 8.81
CA ALA A 288 -0.92 4.94 8.22
C ALA A 288 -1.23 4.46 6.80
N ILE A 289 -2.51 4.30 6.47
CA ILE A 289 -2.97 4.00 5.10
C ILE A 289 -3.62 5.25 4.53
N PHE A 290 -3.17 5.68 3.36
CA PHE A 290 -3.74 6.79 2.59
C PHE A 290 -4.60 6.24 1.47
N ASP A 291 -5.85 6.71 1.40
CA ASP A 291 -6.74 6.42 0.28
C ASP A 291 -6.41 7.35 -0.90
N HIS A 292 -6.35 6.81 -2.11
CA HIS A 292 -6.00 7.60 -3.28
C HIS A 292 -7.23 8.31 -3.87
N PRO A 293 -7.15 9.61 -4.27
CA PRO A 293 -8.29 10.36 -4.79
C PRO A 293 -9.02 9.77 -6.00
N LYS A 294 -8.34 8.92 -6.78
CA LYS A 294 -8.94 8.20 -7.93
C LYS A 294 -9.60 6.87 -7.57
N ASN A 295 -9.55 6.43 -6.32
CA ASN A 295 -10.20 5.20 -5.90
C ASN A 295 -11.73 5.34 -5.96
N PHE A 296 -12.40 4.24 -6.27
CA PHE A 296 -13.86 4.19 -6.23
C PHE A 296 -14.37 4.52 -4.82
N ARG A 297 -15.34 5.45 -4.75
CA ARG A 297 -15.93 5.98 -3.51
C ARG A 297 -14.93 6.70 -2.58
N TYR A 298 -13.93 7.36 -3.15
CA TYR A 298 -13.05 8.24 -2.38
C TYR A 298 -13.80 9.43 -1.72
N PRO A 299 -13.43 9.83 -0.49
CA PRO A 299 -12.63 9.04 0.45
C PRO A 299 -13.41 7.83 0.95
N THR A 300 -12.74 6.68 1.00
CA THR A 300 -13.32 5.43 1.48
C THR A 300 -13.79 5.52 2.94
N THR A 301 -14.77 4.70 3.28
CA THR A 301 -15.06 4.31 4.67
C THR A 301 -14.04 3.29 5.17
N TRP A 302 -13.98 3.05 6.48
CA TRP A 302 -12.95 2.20 7.10
C TRP A 302 -13.52 1.07 7.96
N HIS A 303 -12.98 -0.13 7.82
CA HIS A 303 -13.17 -1.22 8.77
C HIS A 303 -12.05 -1.12 9.81
N VAL A 304 -12.32 -0.60 11.01
CA VAL A 304 -11.33 -0.46 12.11
C VAL A 304 -11.76 -1.16 13.40
N ARG A 305 -10.88 -1.91 14.04
CA ARG A 305 -11.20 -2.64 15.26
C ARG A 305 -10.20 -2.35 16.36
N GLY A 306 -10.68 -2.23 17.59
CA GLY A 306 -9.84 -2.07 18.78
C GLY A 306 -8.86 -3.23 18.98
N TYR A 307 -9.11 -4.40 18.39
CA TYR A 307 -8.20 -5.54 18.45
C TYR A 307 -7.05 -5.49 17.43
N GLY A 308 -6.79 -4.35 16.79
CA GLY A 308 -5.62 -4.18 15.91
C GLY A 308 -5.84 -4.43 14.42
N LEU A 309 -7.08 -4.48 13.93
CA LEU A 309 -7.34 -4.58 12.48
C LEU A 309 -7.80 -3.24 11.93
N PHE A 310 -7.26 -2.85 10.79
CA PHE A 310 -7.81 -1.74 10.03
C PHE A 310 -7.63 -1.92 8.51
N ALA A 311 -8.64 -1.50 7.76
CA ALA A 311 -8.71 -1.67 6.31
C ALA A 311 -9.56 -0.56 5.67
N PRO A 312 -9.13 0.07 4.57
CA PRO A 312 -10.02 0.88 3.74
C PRO A 312 -11.13 -0.02 3.20
N ASN A 313 -12.40 0.25 3.49
CA ASN A 313 -13.54 -0.54 3.00
C ASN A 313 -14.63 0.38 2.47
N CYS A 314 -14.82 0.42 1.14
CA CYS A 314 -15.83 1.26 0.52
C CYS A 314 -17.19 0.58 0.25
N TRP A 315 -17.43 -0.60 0.83
CA TRP A 315 -18.64 -1.41 0.60
C TRP A 315 -19.57 -1.56 1.79
N MET A 316 -19.08 -1.47 3.03
CA MET A 316 -19.96 -1.62 4.19
C MET A 316 -21.10 -0.59 4.17
N PHE A 317 -22.34 -1.08 4.22
CA PHE A 317 -23.57 -0.27 4.12
C PHE A 317 -23.71 0.54 2.81
N LYS A 318 -23.11 0.07 1.72
CA LYS A 318 -23.24 0.65 0.39
C LYS A 318 -23.68 -0.44 -0.59
N PRO A 319 -24.33 -0.11 -1.72
CA PRO A 319 -24.70 -1.12 -2.70
C PRO A 319 -23.49 -1.90 -3.21
N ASP A 320 -23.76 -3.13 -3.64
CA ASP A 320 -22.84 -3.93 -4.45
C ASP A 320 -22.31 -3.14 -5.65
N TYR A 321 -21.13 -3.55 -6.12
CA TYR A 321 -20.57 -3.03 -7.36
C TYR A 321 -20.54 -4.13 -8.41
N HIS A 322 -21.13 -3.88 -9.57
CA HIS A 322 -21.09 -4.77 -10.72
C HIS A 322 -20.01 -4.29 -11.69
N LEU A 323 -18.92 -5.04 -11.78
CA LEU A 323 -17.87 -4.87 -12.78
C LEU A 323 -18.26 -5.69 -14.03
N PRO A 324 -18.55 -5.05 -15.18
CA PRO A 324 -18.89 -5.77 -16.40
C PRO A 324 -17.76 -6.69 -16.87
N GLU A 325 -18.10 -7.72 -17.63
CA GLU A 325 -17.10 -8.61 -18.22
C GLU A 325 -16.08 -7.82 -19.07
N ASN A 326 -14.80 -8.21 -18.97
CA ASN A 326 -13.65 -7.56 -19.60
C ASN A 326 -13.32 -6.14 -19.12
N GLU A 327 -14.05 -5.60 -18.14
CA GLU A 327 -13.71 -4.33 -17.49
C GLU A 327 -12.76 -4.54 -16.31
N SER A 328 -12.15 -3.43 -15.88
CA SER A 328 -11.22 -3.40 -14.75
C SER A 328 -11.55 -2.33 -13.73
N LEU A 329 -11.11 -2.55 -12.48
CA LEU A 329 -11.23 -1.58 -11.39
C LEU A 329 -9.93 -1.53 -10.60
N THR A 330 -9.31 -0.34 -10.53
CA THR A 330 -8.04 -0.15 -9.84
C THR A 330 -8.22 0.60 -8.51
N PHE A 331 -7.58 0.06 -7.48
CA PHE A 331 -7.36 0.69 -6.19
C PHE A 331 -5.88 0.98 -5.97
N ARG A 332 -5.58 2.10 -5.31
CA ARG A 332 -4.23 2.53 -4.95
C ARG A 332 -4.20 3.01 -3.52
N TRP A 333 -3.20 2.60 -2.76
CA TRP A 333 -2.98 3.05 -1.40
C TRP A 333 -1.51 3.34 -1.18
N ARG A 334 -1.22 4.32 -0.34
CA ARG A 334 0.12 4.51 0.23
C ARG A 334 0.08 4.09 1.69
N VAL A 335 0.97 3.18 2.07
CA VAL A 335 1.19 2.78 3.46
C VAL A 335 2.45 3.48 3.96
N ILE A 336 2.33 4.19 5.07
CA ILE A 336 3.46 4.75 5.80
C ILE A 336 3.73 3.86 7.01
N VAL A 337 4.90 3.23 7.05
CA VAL A 337 5.39 2.53 8.25
C VAL A 337 6.28 3.50 9.01
N HIS A 338 5.92 3.87 10.23
CA HIS A 338 6.59 4.96 10.94
C HIS A 338 6.91 4.62 12.39
N THR A 339 7.86 5.38 12.95
CA THR A 339 8.06 5.50 14.40
C THR A 339 7.27 6.68 14.96
N GLY A 340 6.98 6.64 16.26
CA GLY A 340 6.21 7.66 16.95
C GLY A 340 4.70 7.60 16.70
N ASP A 341 3.98 8.53 17.33
CA ASP A 341 2.53 8.72 17.12
C ASP A 341 2.20 9.46 15.82
N THR A 342 0.90 9.59 15.50
CA THR A 342 0.41 10.29 14.29
C THR A 342 1.01 11.69 14.09
N SER A 343 1.26 12.44 15.17
CA SER A 343 1.78 13.81 15.10
C SER A 343 3.29 13.82 14.93
N GLN A 344 4.01 12.98 15.68
CA GLN A 344 5.46 12.81 15.54
C GLN A 344 5.84 12.29 14.14
N ALA A 345 5.01 11.41 13.59
CA ALA A 345 5.12 10.88 12.24
C ALA A 345 4.48 11.79 11.17
N ASP A 346 4.06 13.01 11.52
CA ASP A 346 3.59 14.02 10.57
C ASP A 346 2.62 13.48 9.49
N VAL A 347 1.73 12.57 9.88
CA VAL A 347 0.91 11.76 8.96
C VAL A 347 0.07 12.65 8.05
N ALA A 348 -0.47 13.74 8.61
CA ALA A 348 -1.29 14.68 7.87
C ALA A 348 -0.53 15.38 6.72
N ASN A 349 0.70 15.86 6.96
CA ASN A 349 1.48 16.51 5.90
C ASN A 349 1.99 15.50 4.87
N ARG A 350 2.33 14.27 5.29
CA ARG A 350 2.69 13.18 4.36
C ARG A 350 1.54 12.81 3.44
N PHE A 351 0.29 12.82 3.95
CA PHE A 351 -0.88 12.67 3.10
C PHE A 351 -1.00 13.81 2.08
N LEU A 352 -0.75 15.06 2.49
CA LEU A 352 -0.74 16.19 1.56
C LEU A 352 0.38 16.07 0.53
N ASP A 353 1.54 15.49 0.86
CA ASP A 353 2.59 15.22 -0.13
C ASP A 353 2.16 14.14 -1.14
N TYR A 354 1.32 13.20 -0.71
CA TYR A 354 0.75 12.17 -1.57
C TYR A 354 -0.35 12.69 -2.52
N VAL A 355 -1.23 13.59 -2.07
CA VAL A 355 -2.41 14.01 -2.86
C VAL A 355 -2.33 15.41 -3.47
N ASP A 356 -1.42 16.25 -2.98
CA ASP A 356 -1.18 17.60 -3.50
C ASP A 356 0.30 17.69 -3.89
N GLY A 357 0.65 17.21 -5.09
CA GLY A 357 2.03 17.30 -5.60
C GLY A 357 2.45 18.71 -6.04
N PRO A 358 3.71 18.91 -6.48
CA PRO A 358 4.11 20.15 -7.15
C PRO A 358 3.24 20.40 -8.39
N ARG A 359 3.03 21.67 -8.74
CA ARG A 359 2.40 22.05 -10.01
C ARG A 359 3.43 21.89 -11.12
N VAL A 360 3.02 21.25 -12.21
CA VAL A 360 3.92 20.78 -13.27
C VAL A 360 3.61 21.48 -14.57
N GLU A 361 4.65 22.02 -15.20
CA GLU A 361 4.63 22.58 -16.54
C GLU A 361 5.73 21.89 -17.37
N TRP A 362 5.33 21.26 -18.47
CA TRP A 362 6.22 20.62 -19.44
C TRP A 362 6.34 21.51 -20.68
N GLU A 363 7.57 21.75 -21.14
CA GLU A 363 7.89 22.58 -22.33
C GLU A 363 8.83 21.90 -23.34
#